data_AF-A0A9D9I8B4-F1
#
_entry.id   AF-A0A9D9I8B4-F1
#
_cell.length_a   1.000
_cell.length_b   1.000
_cell.length_c   1.000
_cell.angle_alpha   90.00
_cell.angle_beta   90.00
_cell.angle_gamma   90.00
#
_symmetry.space_group_name_H-M   'P 1'
#
loop_
_entity.id
_entity.type
_entity.pdbx_description
1 polymer ?
#
loop_
_entity_poly.entity_id
_entity_poly.type
_entity_poly.pdbx_seq_one_letter_code
_entity_poly.pdbx_strand_id
1 'polypeptide(L)'
;MERESWLNLNGLWKYTIINKGEALPSGEADGEILVPFAVESALSGVGKRLGDAKELVYTRTFTVPADWKGKNVLLNFGAVDWKADVWVNGIKVGSHTGGYTPFSFDITEALVKKGENTLTVKVWDPTDRSYQPRGKQVNEPNGIWYTPVSGIWQTVWLEPVSGTHFQNLRITPDIDAKTLTVAPETAWATASDMVEVNVYDGKTLVSSARSINGEPVQLTMPADMKLWSPDSPFLYDLKVTLYQGGKAVDQVTSYAAMRKFSTGRDKHGIVRLHLNNEPLFQFGPLDQGWWPDGLYTAPSDEALVYDIRKTKDLGFNMIRKHIKVEPARWYTWCDKLGIIVWQDMPSGDRNPEWQNRKYFDGTELKRSAESEACYRKEWKEIMDCLYSYPCIGVWVPFNEAWGQFKTPEIAEWTKRYDPTRPVNPASGGNHYTCGDILDLHNYPAPEMYLYDAQRATVLGEYGGIGMVVKGHIWEPDRNWGYIQFNSPKEVTDEYVKYAEQLLGLIERGFSAAVYTQTTDVEVEVNGFMTYDRKVVKMEEDRVREINDRICKSLED
;
A
#
# COMPACT_ATOMS: atom_id res chain seq x y z
N MET A 1 1.84 14.80 -2.82
CA MET A 1 2.65 16.04 -2.95
C MET A 1 3.61 15.85 -4.11
N GLU A 2 3.70 16.84 -4.99
CA GLU A 2 4.52 16.81 -6.21
C GLU A 2 5.37 18.09 -6.32
N ARG A 3 6.58 17.91 -6.84
CA ARG A 3 7.54 18.97 -7.17
C ARG A 3 7.93 18.83 -8.63
N GLU A 4 8.07 19.96 -9.32
CA GLU A 4 8.38 19.97 -10.76
C GLU A 4 9.80 19.46 -11.05
N SER A 5 10.78 19.90 -10.24
CA SER A 5 12.18 19.52 -10.41
C SER A 5 12.54 18.31 -9.57
N TRP A 6 13.06 17.27 -10.22
CA TRP A 6 13.60 16.07 -9.58
C TRP A 6 14.54 15.35 -10.55
N LEU A 7 15.35 14.43 -10.04
CA LEU A 7 16.24 13.60 -10.85
C LEU A 7 16.07 12.13 -10.49
N ASN A 8 15.68 11.29 -11.45
CA ASN A 8 15.58 9.85 -11.25
C ASN A 8 16.98 9.21 -11.10
N LEU A 9 17.17 8.38 -10.08
CA LEU A 9 18.39 7.60 -9.86
C LEU A 9 18.20 6.08 -10.09
N ASN A 10 17.06 5.63 -10.63
CA ASN A 10 16.86 4.27 -11.13
C ASN A 10 17.77 3.97 -12.33
N GLY A 11 17.93 2.70 -12.66
CA GLY A 11 18.84 2.21 -13.70
C GLY A 11 19.89 1.26 -13.14
N LEU A 12 20.97 1.04 -13.89
CA LEU A 12 22.04 0.13 -13.45
C LEU A 12 22.89 0.78 -12.35
N TRP A 13 23.09 0.03 -11.28
CA TRP A 13 24.01 0.35 -10.19
C TRP A 13 25.02 -0.79 -10.09
N LYS A 14 26.23 -0.51 -9.60
CA LYS A 14 27.17 -1.57 -9.22
C LYS A 14 26.69 -2.21 -7.92
N TYR A 15 26.84 -3.53 -7.78
CA TYR A 15 26.56 -4.21 -6.52
C TYR A 15 27.69 -5.15 -6.08
N THR A 16 27.76 -5.39 -4.77
CA THR A 16 28.61 -6.42 -4.14
C THR A 16 27.86 -7.05 -2.98
N ILE A 17 27.94 -8.37 -2.84
CA ILE A 17 27.40 -9.12 -1.68
C ILE A 17 28.54 -9.44 -0.73
N ILE A 18 28.45 -8.94 0.51
CA ILE A 18 29.47 -9.10 1.56
C ILE A 18 28.92 -9.90 2.74
N ASN A 19 29.78 -10.40 3.62
CA ASN A 19 29.28 -10.94 4.90
C ASN A 19 28.76 -9.79 5.76
N LYS A 20 27.68 -10.07 6.52
CA LYS A 20 27.10 -9.08 7.42
C LYS A 20 28.14 -8.53 8.39
N GLY A 21 28.25 -7.20 8.45
CA GLY A 21 29.16 -6.50 9.35
C GLY A 21 30.57 -6.28 8.79
N GLU A 22 30.85 -6.72 7.56
CA GLU A 22 32.08 -6.35 6.86
C GLU A 22 32.11 -4.85 6.51
N ALA A 23 33.32 -4.34 6.33
CA ALA A 23 33.54 -2.97 5.85
C ALA A 23 33.03 -2.82 4.41
N LEU A 24 32.76 -1.58 4.00
CA LEU A 24 32.41 -1.30 2.60
C LEU A 24 33.52 -1.81 1.66
N PRO A 25 33.16 -2.49 0.56
CA PRO A 25 34.14 -3.05 -0.36
C PRO A 25 34.97 -1.94 -1.02
N SER A 26 36.28 -2.19 -1.13
CA SER A 26 37.23 -1.33 -1.86
C SER A 26 37.71 -1.93 -3.19
N GLY A 27 37.29 -3.17 -3.49
CA GLY A 27 37.64 -3.92 -4.70
C GLY A 27 36.64 -3.76 -5.84
N GLU A 28 36.76 -4.63 -6.85
CA GLU A 28 35.81 -4.69 -7.97
C GLU A 28 34.42 -5.12 -7.48
N ALA A 29 33.39 -4.57 -8.14
CA ALA A 29 32.00 -4.94 -7.88
C ALA A 29 31.71 -6.35 -8.43
N ASP A 30 30.75 -7.06 -7.83
CA ASP A 30 30.32 -8.39 -8.30
C ASP A 30 29.60 -8.30 -9.66
N GLY A 31 28.99 -7.14 -9.96
CA GLY A 31 28.32 -6.86 -11.22
C GLY A 31 27.46 -5.61 -11.15
N GLU A 32 26.46 -5.56 -12.03
CA GLU A 32 25.44 -4.51 -12.06
C GLU A 32 24.08 -5.08 -11.69
N ILE A 33 23.25 -4.23 -11.08
CA ILE A 33 21.87 -4.53 -10.68
C ILE A 33 20.95 -3.40 -11.18
N LEU A 34 19.81 -3.76 -11.76
CA LEU A 34 18.80 -2.79 -12.19
C LEU A 34 17.93 -2.35 -11.01
N VAL A 35 18.17 -1.14 -10.51
CA VAL A 35 17.33 -0.50 -9.49
C VAL A 35 16.08 0.08 -10.17
N PRO A 36 14.86 -0.15 -9.62
CA PRO A 36 14.58 -0.60 -8.26
C PRO A 36 14.02 -2.03 -8.20
N PHE A 37 14.64 -2.99 -8.88
CA PHE A 37 14.23 -4.38 -8.77
C PHE A 37 15.06 -5.08 -7.68
N ALA A 38 14.37 -5.88 -6.85
CA ALA A 38 15.00 -6.63 -5.77
C ALA A 38 16.03 -7.63 -6.30
N VAL A 39 17.08 -7.90 -5.51
CA VAL A 39 18.24 -8.71 -5.94
C VAL A 39 17.86 -10.15 -6.34
N GLU A 40 16.78 -10.68 -5.78
CA GLU A 40 16.24 -11.99 -6.10
C GLU A 40 15.47 -12.04 -7.42
N SER A 41 14.97 -10.89 -7.90
CA SER A 41 14.13 -10.82 -9.09
C SER A 41 14.92 -11.01 -10.38
N ALA A 42 14.26 -11.53 -11.42
CA ALA A 42 14.86 -11.68 -12.74
C ALA A 42 15.15 -10.31 -13.40
N LEU A 43 14.24 -9.33 -13.23
CA LEU A 43 14.39 -7.99 -13.80
C LEU A 43 15.59 -7.21 -13.22
N SER A 44 16.04 -7.55 -12.01
CA SER A 44 17.27 -6.97 -11.45
C SER A 44 18.53 -7.33 -12.25
N GLY A 45 18.48 -8.42 -13.02
CA GLY A 45 19.64 -9.00 -13.69
C GLY A 45 20.54 -9.84 -12.78
N VAL A 46 20.21 -9.99 -11.49
CA VAL A 46 21.05 -10.69 -10.49
C VAL A 46 20.51 -12.07 -10.16
N GLY A 47 19.26 -12.19 -9.72
CA GLY A 47 18.62 -13.48 -9.42
C GLY A 47 19.28 -14.27 -8.27
N LYS A 48 19.84 -13.59 -7.26
CA LYS A 48 20.52 -14.23 -6.12
C LYS A 48 19.74 -13.99 -4.83
N ARG A 49 19.68 -15.01 -3.97
CA ARG A 49 19.15 -14.88 -2.60
C ARG A 49 20.19 -14.27 -1.68
N LEU A 50 19.80 -13.24 -0.93
CA LEU A 50 20.70 -12.56 0.01
C LEU A 50 20.88 -13.38 1.31
N GLY A 51 19.77 -13.66 2.01
CA GLY A 51 19.77 -14.34 3.31
C GLY A 51 20.27 -13.46 4.46
N ASP A 52 20.11 -13.94 5.70
CA ASP A 52 20.36 -13.17 6.92
C ASP A 52 21.85 -12.94 7.25
N ALA A 53 22.74 -13.76 6.68
CA ALA A 53 24.18 -13.71 6.90
C ALA A 53 24.93 -12.73 5.98
N LYS A 54 24.25 -12.12 5.00
CA LYS A 54 24.87 -11.27 3.96
C LYS A 54 24.30 -9.87 3.96
N GLU A 55 25.09 -8.92 3.44
CA GLU A 55 24.65 -7.55 3.16
C GLU A 55 24.88 -7.25 1.67
N LEU A 56 23.99 -6.45 1.09
CA LEU A 56 24.07 -6.01 -0.30
C LEU A 56 24.52 -4.55 -0.35
N VAL A 57 25.65 -4.29 -1.00
CA VAL A 57 26.17 -2.93 -1.18
C VAL A 57 25.94 -2.49 -2.61
N TYR A 58 25.20 -1.40 -2.79
CA TYR A 58 25.00 -0.72 -4.05
C TYR A 58 25.94 0.48 -4.16
N THR A 59 26.45 0.75 -5.36
CA THR A 59 27.17 2.00 -5.66
C THR A 59 26.76 2.57 -7.02
N ARG A 60 26.54 3.87 -7.06
CA ARG A 60 26.23 4.61 -8.29
C ARG A 60 26.85 6.00 -8.26
N THR A 61 27.16 6.53 -9.44
CA THR A 61 27.55 7.92 -9.59
C THR A 61 26.39 8.77 -10.13
N PHE A 62 26.39 10.05 -9.77
CA PHE A 62 25.40 11.02 -10.24
C PHE A 62 25.97 12.43 -10.27
N THR A 63 25.37 13.31 -11.08
CA THR A 63 25.69 14.74 -11.10
C THR A 63 24.45 15.53 -10.73
N VAL A 64 24.60 16.49 -9.82
CA VAL A 64 23.52 17.41 -9.46
C VAL A 64 23.33 18.44 -10.59
N PRO A 65 22.10 18.63 -11.10
CA PRO A 65 21.82 19.62 -12.13
C PRO A 65 22.27 21.04 -11.73
N ALA A 66 22.86 21.78 -12.67
CA ALA A 66 23.48 23.08 -12.41
C ALA A 66 22.47 24.18 -12.02
N ASP A 67 21.23 24.03 -12.43
CA ASP A 67 20.09 24.90 -12.11
C ASP A 67 19.59 24.73 -10.66
N TRP A 68 20.05 23.69 -9.94
CA TRP A 68 19.76 23.50 -8.51
C TRP A 68 20.71 24.29 -7.60
N LYS A 69 21.57 25.14 -8.17
CA LYS A 69 22.51 25.96 -7.40
C LYS A 69 21.80 26.80 -6.34
N GLY A 70 22.23 26.67 -5.08
CA GLY A 70 21.65 27.40 -3.95
C GLY A 70 20.38 26.76 -3.36
N LYS A 71 20.02 25.56 -3.83
CA LYS A 71 19.01 24.70 -3.21
C LYS A 71 19.68 23.64 -2.34
N ASN A 72 18.94 23.14 -1.37
CA ASN A 72 19.30 21.90 -0.69
C ASN A 72 18.89 20.73 -1.58
N VAL A 73 19.62 19.62 -1.51
CA VAL A 73 19.36 18.42 -2.30
C VAL A 73 18.94 17.30 -1.35
N LEU A 74 17.69 16.87 -1.49
CA LEU A 74 17.19 15.69 -0.80
C LEU A 74 17.43 14.45 -1.65
N LEU A 75 17.97 13.40 -1.04
CA LEU A 75 18.00 12.05 -1.58
C LEU A 75 16.84 11.26 -1.01
N ASN A 76 15.97 10.76 -1.88
CA ASN A 76 14.74 10.08 -1.52
C ASN A 76 14.78 8.61 -1.96
N PHE A 77 14.26 7.73 -1.11
CA PHE A 77 14.02 6.31 -1.39
C PHE A 77 12.54 6.01 -1.20
N GLY A 78 11.93 5.31 -2.15
CA GLY A 78 10.53 4.88 -2.03
C GLY A 78 10.37 3.78 -0.98
N ALA A 79 11.29 2.80 -1.00
CA ALA A 79 11.38 1.71 -0.02
C ALA A 79 12.69 0.93 -0.25
N VAL A 80 13.28 0.45 0.84
CA VAL A 80 14.46 -0.44 0.84
C VAL A 80 14.23 -1.51 1.90
N ASP A 81 14.21 -2.78 1.50
CA ASP A 81 13.95 -3.89 2.43
C ASP A 81 15.27 -4.48 2.96
N TRP A 82 15.60 -4.45 4.26
CA TRP A 82 14.87 -3.80 5.36
C TRP A 82 15.65 -2.70 6.07
N LYS A 83 16.95 -2.90 6.32
CA LYS A 83 17.84 -1.90 6.94
C LYS A 83 18.77 -1.32 5.89
N ALA A 84 18.77 0.00 5.74
CA ALA A 84 19.66 0.73 4.84
C ALA A 84 20.63 1.64 5.62
N ASP A 85 21.91 1.60 5.25
CA ASP A 85 22.89 2.62 5.61
C ASP A 85 23.33 3.35 4.32
N VAL A 86 23.40 4.68 4.34
CA VAL A 86 23.61 5.49 3.12
C VAL A 86 24.80 6.43 3.28
N TRP A 87 25.65 6.48 2.25
CA TRP A 87 26.79 7.37 2.14
C TRP A 87 26.78 8.14 0.82
N VAL A 88 27.21 9.40 0.89
CA VAL A 88 27.50 10.23 -0.29
C VAL A 88 28.96 10.68 -0.19
N ASN A 89 29.74 10.41 -1.23
CA ASN A 89 31.18 10.70 -1.29
C ASN A 89 31.96 10.17 -0.07
N GLY A 90 31.59 8.99 0.42
CA GLY A 90 32.19 8.35 1.60
C GLY A 90 31.72 8.92 2.95
N ILE A 91 30.88 9.95 2.96
CA ILE A 91 30.30 10.54 4.18
C ILE A 91 28.97 9.86 4.46
N LYS A 92 28.80 9.29 5.66
CA LYS A 92 27.53 8.67 6.06
C LYS A 92 26.47 9.76 6.26
N VAL A 93 25.40 9.71 5.47
CA VAL A 93 24.31 10.71 5.54
C VAL A 93 23.14 10.23 6.40
N GLY A 94 23.01 8.92 6.61
CA GLY A 94 21.99 8.38 7.51
C GLY A 94 21.81 6.87 7.46
N SER A 95 20.79 6.41 8.19
CA SER A 95 20.35 5.02 8.25
C SER A 95 18.82 4.96 8.34
N HIS A 96 18.21 3.91 7.80
CA HIS A 96 16.78 3.64 7.86
C HIS A 96 16.51 2.17 8.18
N THR A 97 15.39 1.89 8.86
CA THR A 97 14.81 0.56 9.04
C THR A 97 13.32 0.63 8.74
N GLY A 98 12.84 -0.25 7.86
CA GLY A 98 11.45 -0.28 7.41
C GLY A 98 11.41 -0.65 5.93
N GLY A 99 10.65 -1.69 5.59
CA GLY A 99 10.71 -2.30 4.26
C GLY A 99 9.76 -1.70 3.24
N TYR A 100 8.83 -0.85 3.68
CA TYR A 100 7.61 -0.51 2.93
C TYR A 100 7.29 0.98 2.88
N THR A 101 8.11 1.82 3.52
CA THR A 101 7.84 3.24 3.69
C THR A 101 8.99 4.09 3.12
N PRO A 102 8.67 5.28 2.59
CA PRO A 102 9.68 6.17 2.03
C PRO A 102 10.49 6.87 3.11
N PHE A 103 11.73 7.21 2.78
CA PHE A 103 12.61 8.02 3.64
C PHE A 103 13.55 8.91 2.81
N SER A 104 14.05 9.97 3.46
CA SER A 104 14.84 11.00 2.79
C SER A 104 16.01 11.48 3.65
N PHE A 105 17.09 11.89 3.00
CA PHE A 105 18.23 12.57 3.63
C PHE A 105 18.57 13.86 2.89
N ASP A 106 18.82 14.95 3.63
CA ASP A 106 19.46 16.14 3.06
C ASP A 106 20.94 15.82 2.87
N ILE A 107 21.39 15.72 1.61
CA ILE A 107 22.76 15.35 1.25
C ILE A 107 23.62 16.56 0.88
N THR A 108 23.08 17.78 1.01
CA THR A 108 23.69 19.03 0.50
C THR A 108 25.15 19.19 0.93
N GLU A 109 25.43 18.99 2.22
CA GLU A 109 26.76 19.16 2.80
C GLU A 109 27.74 18.04 2.44
N ALA A 110 27.23 16.89 1.97
CA ALA A 110 28.05 15.76 1.54
C ALA A 110 28.43 15.83 0.05
N LEU A 111 27.83 16.74 -0.72
CA LEU A 111 28.07 16.87 -2.16
C LEU A 111 29.41 17.54 -2.47
N VAL A 112 30.06 17.12 -3.56
CA VAL A 112 31.16 17.89 -4.15
C VAL A 112 30.61 19.15 -4.81
N LYS A 113 31.37 20.25 -4.74
CA LYS A 113 30.93 21.56 -5.30
C LYS A 113 30.67 21.52 -6.82
N LYS A 114 31.40 20.68 -7.55
CA LYS A 114 31.30 20.49 -8.99
C LYS A 114 31.70 19.07 -9.36
N GLY A 115 31.02 18.51 -10.35
CA GLY A 115 31.34 17.20 -10.91
C GLY A 115 30.49 16.08 -10.35
N GLU A 116 31.02 14.87 -10.49
CA GLU A 116 30.36 13.64 -10.17
C GLU A 116 30.42 13.34 -8.65
N ASN A 117 29.31 12.83 -8.12
CA ASN A 117 29.16 12.36 -6.74
C ASN A 117 28.97 10.85 -6.75
N THR A 118 29.43 10.18 -5.70
CA THR A 118 29.23 8.75 -5.48
C THR A 118 28.21 8.52 -4.38
N LEU A 119 27.18 7.73 -4.67
CA LEU A 119 26.20 7.22 -3.71
C LEU A 119 26.50 5.76 -3.42
N THR A 120 26.58 5.41 -2.14
CA THR A 120 26.72 4.03 -1.67
C THR A 120 25.58 3.71 -0.70
N VAL A 121 24.92 2.57 -0.88
CA VAL A 121 23.82 2.11 -0.04
C VAL A 121 24.13 0.68 0.40
N LYS A 122 24.20 0.43 1.70
CA LYS A 122 24.36 -0.92 2.24
C LYS A 122 23.03 -1.39 2.83
N VAL A 123 22.57 -2.56 2.40
CA VAL A 123 21.28 -3.12 2.76
C VAL A 123 21.43 -4.46 3.46
N TRP A 124 20.66 -4.66 4.53
CA TRP A 124 20.51 -5.93 5.23
C TRP A 124 19.02 -6.27 5.39
N ASP A 125 18.64 -7.49 5.02
CA ASP A 125 17.33 -8.07 5.32
C ASP A 125 17.51 -9.52 5.83
N PRO A 126 17.00 -9.86 7.02
CA PRO A 126 16.96 -11.24 7.49
C PRO A 126 15.78 -12.07 6.95
N THR A 127 14.90 -11.49 6.14
CA THR A 127 13.71 -12.16 5.58
C THR A 127 12.83 -12.75 6.70
N ASP A 128 12.75 -14.08 6.91
CA ASP A 128 11.99 -14.69 8.03
C ASP A 128 12.71 -14.72 9.36
N ARG A 129 14.01 -14.48 9.37
CA ARG A 129 14.86 -14.90 10.51
C ARG A 129 14.88 -13.88 11.64
N SER A 130 13.99 -12.88 11.61
CA SER A 130 13.85 -11.84 12.63
C SER A 130 12.39 -11.39 12.76
N TYR A 131 12.14 -10.37 13.58
CA TYR A 131 10.82 -9.88 13.97
C TYR A 131 10.25 -8.78 13.05
N GLN A 132 11.02 -8.30 12.07
CA GLN A 132 10.63 -7.17 11.25
C GLN A 132 9.37 -7.48 10.44
N PRO A 133 8.51 -6.48 10.19
CA PRO A 133 7.40 -6.62 9.25
C PRO A 133 7.88 -7.07 7.87
N ARG A 134 7.20 -8.07 7.33
CA ARG A 134 7.36 -8.60 5.98
C ARG A 134 6.00 -8.97 5.39
N GLY A 135 5.90 -9.01 4.08
CA GLY A 135 4.76 -9.61 3.42
C GLY A 135 4.94 -11.13 3.41
N LYS A 136 4.82 -11.74 2.24
CA LYS A 136 4.90 -13.20 2.08
C LYS A 136 6.30 -13.73 1.75
N GLN A 137 7.33 -12.91 1.87
CA GLN A 137 8.70 -13.31 1.54
C GLN A 137 9.24 -14.32 2.55
N VAL A 138 9.71 -15.50 2.12
CA VAL A 138 10.35 -16.51 2.99
C VAL A 138 11.63 -17.06 2.36
N ASN A 139 12.61 -17.45 3.17
CA ASN A 139 13.84 -18.06 2.64
C ASN A 139 13.59 -19.40 1.93
N GLU A 140 12.52 -20.11 2.28
CA GLU A 140 12.14 -21.41 1.72
C GLU A 140 10.68 -21.37 1.21
N PRO A 141 10.43 -20.88 -0.03
CA PRO A 141 9.08 -20.72 -0.58
C PRO A 141 8.25 -22.00 -0.62
N ASN A 142 7.04 -21.93 -0.08
CA ASN A 142 6.09 -23.05 -0.04
C ASN A 142 4.66 -22.59 0.26
N GLY A 143 3.69 -23.21 -0.43
CA GLY A 143 2.27 -22.94 -0.21
C GLY A 143 1.93 -21.51 -0.60
N ILE A 144 1.53 -20.71 0.40
CA ILE A 144 1.17 -19.29 0.27
C ILE A 144 2.33 -18.33 0.58
N TRP A 145 3.55 -18.84 0.77
CA TRP A 145 4.75 -18.05 1.06
C TRP A 145 5.73 -18.13 -0.11
N TYR A 146 6.25 -16.97 -0.51
CA TYR A 146 6.88 -16.76 -1.82
C TYR A 146 8.36 -16.37 -1.72
N THR A 147 9.01 -16.21 -2.88
CA THR A 147 10.42 -15.85 -3.03
C THR A 147 10.86 -14.66 -2.16
N PRO A 148 12.05 -14.64 -1.54
CA PRO A 148 12.54 -13.47 -0.82
C PRO A 148 12.61 -12.20 -1.68
N VAL A 149 12.52 -11.03 -1.04
CA VAL A 149 12.69 -9.72 -1.69
C VAL A 149 13.56 -8.87 -0.79
N SER A 150 14.77 -8.55 -1.23
CA SER A 150 15.73 -7.73 -0.48
C SER A 150 16.26 -6.58 -1.34
N GLY A 151 16.68 -5.51 -0.67
CA GLY A 151 17.35 -4.39 -1.34
C GLY A 151 16.42 -3.24 -1.72
N ILE A 152 16.86 -2.43 -2.67
CA ILE A 152 16.10 -1.28 -3.16
C ILE A 152 15.02 -1.78 -4.13
N TRP A 153 13.75 -1.77 -3.70
CA TRP A 153 12.64 -2.30 -4.48
C TRP A 153 11.62 -1.23 -4.93
N GLN A 154 11.79 0.03 -4.52
CA GLN A 154 11.09 1.18 -5.08
C GLN A 154 12.07 2.29 -5.50
N THR A 155 11.56 3.26 -6.27
CA THR A 155 12.34 4.32 -6.92
C THR A 155 13.28 5.06 -5.97
N VAL A 156 14.45 5.43 -6.50
CA VAL A 156 15.40 6.35 -5.85
C VAL A 156 15.47 7.63 -6.68
N TRP A 157 15.44 8.79 -6.05
CA TRP A 157 15.50 10.06 -6.76
C TRP A 157 16.09 11.20 -5.91
N LEU A 158 16.49 12.29 -6.57
CA LEU A 158 16.87 13.54 -5.92
C LEU A 158 15.82 14.62 -6.14
N GLU A 159 15.67 15.51 -5.16
CA GLU A 159 14.83 16.70 -5.26
C GLU A 159 15.57 17.95 -4.76
N PRO A 160 15.55 19.07 -5.50
CA PRO A 160 15.99 20.35 -4.99
C PRO A 160 14.88 20.98 -4.14
N VAL A 161 15.22 21.41 -2.94
CA VAL A 161 14.31 22.13 -2.04
C VAL A 161 14.91 23.47 -1.62
N SER A 162 14.04 24.44 -1.35
CA SER A 162 14.45 25.69 -0.70
C SER A 162 14.90 25.40 0.76
N GLY A 163 15.69 26.30 1.35
CA GLY A 163 16.12 26.13 2.75
C GLY A 163 14.94 25.94 3.71
N THR A 164 13.86 26.69 3.52
CA THR A 164 12.55 26.47 4.15
C THR A 164 11.60 25.85 3.11
N HIS A 165 11.01 24.69 3.42
CA HIS A 165 10.23 23.91 2.44
C HIS A 165 9.19 22.98 3.09
N PHE A 166 8.21 22.51 2.30
CA PHE A 166 7.27 21.46 2.69
C PHE A 166 7.92 20.08 2.70
N GLN A 167 7.67 19.32 3.76
CA GLN A 167 8.06 17.92 3.91
C GLN A 167 6.89 16.98 3.62
N ASN A 168 5.69 17.32 4.08
CA ASN A 168 4.49 16.51 3.89
C ASN A 168 3.23 17.39 3.90
N LEU A 169 2.12 16.85 3.38
CA LEU A 169 0.79 17.45 3.45
C LEU A 169 -0.21 16.40 3.95
N ARG A 170 -0.78 16.61 5.13
CA ARG A 170 -1.89 15.82 5.64
C ARG A 170 -3.20 16.46 5.22
N ILE A 171 -3.98 15.76 4.39
CA ILE A 171 -5.20 16.27 3.76
C ILE A 171 -6.41 15.50 4.30
N THR A 172 -7.35 16.20 4.95
CA THR A 172 -8.52 15.61 5.60
C THR A 172 -9.81 16.23 5.07
N PRO A 173 -10.63 15.49 4.28
CA PRO A 173 -11.95 15.94 3.87
C PRO A 173 -13.00 15.70 4.97
N ASP A 174 -13.95 16.62 5.12
CA ASP A 174 -15.16 16.46 5.90
C ASP A 174 -16.37 16.90 5.04
N ILE A 175 -17.15 15.93 4.59
CA ILE A 175 -18.29 16.18 3.71
C ILE A 175 -19.50 16.73 4.48
N ASP A 176 -19.60 16.46 5.78
CA ASP A 176 -20.74 16.90 6.60
C ASP A 176 -20.57 18.38 6.97
N ALA A 177 -19.34 18.76 7.33
CA ALA A 177 -18.97 20.15 7.58
C ALA A 177 -18.69 20.95 6.29
N LYS A 178 -18.56 20.27 5.13
CA LYS A 178 -18.17 20.85 3.85
C LYS A 178 -16.82 21.56 3.93
N THR A 179 -15.85 20.93 4.58
CA THR A 179 -14.51 21.48 4.76
C THR A 179 -13.44 20.55 4.23
N LEU A 180 -12.35 21.14 3.73
CA LEU A 180 -11.10 20.44 3.46
C LEU A 180 -10.03 21.03 4.37
N THR A 181 -9.42 20.20 5.20
CA THR A 181 -8.32 20.63 6.08
C THR A 181 -7.00 20.15 5.50
N VAL A 182 -6.05 21.08 5.33
CA VAL A 182 -4.68 20.77 4.91
C VAL A 182 -3.73 21.17 6.02
N ALA A 183 -3.12 20.18 6.67
CA ALA A 183 -2.09 20.37 7.69
C ALA A 183 -0.70 20.14 7.05
N PRO A 184 0.05 21.22 6.78
CA PRO A 184 1.39 21.11 6.20
C PRO A 184 2.43 20.77 7.27
N GLU A 185 3.38 19.91 6.91
CA GLU A 185 4.63 19.74 7.65
C GLU A 185 5.75 20.44 6.89
N THR A 186 6.54 21.23 7.60
CA THR A 186 7.55 22.12 7.00
C THR A 186 8.90 21.98 7.71
N ALA A 187 9.98 21.98 6.94
CA ALA A 187 11.34 22.10 7.45
C ALA A 187 11.74 23.58 7.54
N TRP A 188 12.40 23.95 8.66
CA TRP A 188 13.02 25.27 8.88
C TRP A 188 12.09 26.47 8.67
N ALA A 189 10.78 26.27 8.86
CA ALA A 189 9.80 27.35 8.90
C ALA A 189 9.56 27.79 10.36
N THR A 190 9.17 29.04 10.51
CA THR A 190 8.85 29.68 11.79
C THR A 190 7.34 29.88 11.91
N ALA A 191 6.83 30.09 13.12
CA ALA A 191 5.39 30.36 13.34
C ALA A 191 4.89 31.66 12.66
N SER A 192 5.80 32.56 12.26
CA SER A 192 5.44 33.76 11.48
C SER A 192 5.35 33.54 9.97
N ASP A 193 5.81 32.38 9.49
CA ASP A 193 5.66 32.00 8.09
C ASP A 193 4.19 31.65 7.82
N MET A 194 3.76 31.79 6.58
CA MET A 194 2.36 31.65 6.18
C MET A 194 2.22 30.58 5.11
N VAL A 195 1.20 29.74 5.24
CA VAL A 195 0.83 28.76 4.23
C VAL A 195 -0.45 29.19 3.55
N GLU A 196 -0.48 29.14 2.23
CA GLU A 196 -1.66 29.35 1.40
C GLU A 196 -2.00 28.06 0.66
N VAL A 197 -3.28 27.69 0.68
CA VAL A 197 -3.81 26.57 -0.11
C VAL A 197 -4.87 27.09 -1.04
N ASN A 198 -4.77 26.71 -2.31
CA ASN A 198 -5.76 26.96 -3.34
C ASN A 198 -6.26 25.62 -3.88
N VAL A 199 -7.59 25.48 -3.95
CA VAL A 199 -8.30 24.26 -4.40
C VAL A 199 -8.98 24.57 -5.74
N TYR A 200 -8.76 23.72 -6.73
CA TYR A 200 -9.29 23.91 -8.08
C TYR A 200 -10.17 22.74 -8.53
N ASP A 201 -11.26 23.08 -9.22
CA ASP A 201 -12.03 22.18 -10.10
C ASP A 201 -11.58 22.45 -11.54
N GLY A 202 -10.67 21.63 -12.04
CA GLY A 202 -9.96 21.88 -13.29
C GLY A 202 -9.21 23.22 -13.24
N LYS A 203 -9.67 24.21 -13.99
CA LYS A 203 -9.05 25.56 -14.02
C LYS A 203 -9.72 26.56 -13.08
N THR A 204 -10.84 26.21 -12.47
CA THR A 204 -11.64 27.12 -11.65
C THR A 204 -11.19 27.03 -10.20
N LEU A 205 -10.77 28.15 -9.61
CA LEU A 205 -10.50 28.24 -8.18
C LEU A 205 -11.83 28.16 -7.41
N VAL A 206 -12.03 27.10 -6.63
CA VAL A 206 -13.28 26.86 -5.88
C VAL A 206 -13.15 27.13 -4.38
N SER A 207 -11.94 27.09 -3.84
CA SER A 207 -11.67 27.48 -2.45
C SER A 207 -10.22 27.95 -2.28
N SER A 208 -10.00 28.87 -1.35
CA SER A 208 -8.68 29.39 -1.00
C SER A 208 -8.67 29.82 0.46
N ALA A 209 -7.59 29.49 1.16
CA ALA A 209 -7.41 29.86 2.55
C ALA A 209 -5.93 29.97 2.90
N ARG A 210 -5.65 30.65 4.01
CA ARG A 210 -4.30 30.85 4.55
C ARG A 210 -4.28 30.58 6.04
N SER A 211 -3.17 30.06 6.54
CA SER A 211 -2.87 29.97 7.97
C SER A 211 -1.43 30.38 8.23
N ILE A 212 -1.12 30.67 9.50
CA ILE A 212 0.28 30.68 9.94
C ILE A 212 0.81 29.24 9.96
N ASN A 213 2.12 29.09 9.82
CA ASN A 213 2.76 27.79 9.87
C ASN A 213 2.54 27.09 11.23
N GLY A 214 2.34 25.78 11.21
CA GLY A 214 1.99 24.98 12.38
C GLY A 214 0.49 24.87 12.63
N GLU A 215 -0.33 25.74 12.05
CA GLU A 215 -1.80 25.65 12.10
C GLU A 215 -2.35 25.06 10.78
N PRO A 216 -3.32 24.13 10.85
CA PRO A 216 -3.98 23.61 9.65
C PRO A 216 -4.69 24.72 8.87
N VAL A 217 -4.59 24.67 7.55
CA VAL A 217 -5.39 25.51 6.65
C VAL A 217 -6.77 24.87 6.51
N GLN A 218 -7.82 25.56 6.96
CA GLN A 218 -9.20 25.12 6.78
C GLN A 218 -9.83 25.82 5.57
N LEU A 219 -10.28 25.02 4.60
CA LEU A 219 -10.94 25.48 3.38
C LEU A 219 -12.43 25.16 3.45
N THR A 220 -13.28 26.15 3.17
CA THR A 220 -14.72 25.91 2.97
C THR A 220 -14.95 25.47 1.53
N MET A 221 -15.55 24.30 1.34
CA MET A 221 -15.86 23.74 0.03
C MET A 221 -17.23 24.23 -0.46
N PRO A 222 -17.44 24.36 -1.78
CA PRO A 222 -18.70 24.83 -2.33
C PRO A 222 -19.86 23.87 -2.00
N ALA A 223 -21.09 24.40 -1.95
CA ALA A 223 -22.25 23.61 -1.54
C ALA A 223 -22.57 22.45 -2.49
N ASP A 224 -22.21 22.57 -3.76
CA ASP A 224 -22.31 21.61 -4.85
C ASP A 224 -20.99 20.84 -5.08
N MET A 225 -20.14 20.72 -4.04
CA MET A 225 -18.90 19.95 -4.13
C MET A 225 -19.16 18.55 -4.67
N LYS A 226 -18.37 18.17 -5.67
CA LYS A 226 -18.32 16.83 -6.22
C LYS A 226 -17.65 15.89 -5.21
N LEU A 227 -18.31 14.78 -4.92
CA LEU A 227 -17.78 13.73 -4.06
C LEU A 227 -17.03 12.68 -4.86
N TRP A 228 -16.06 12.03 -4.23
CA TRP A 228 -15.36 10.89 -4.79
C TRP A 228 -16.08 9.59 -4.44
N SER A 229 -16.22 8.71 -5.44
CA SER A 229 -16.66 7.33 -5.31
C SER A 229 -16.08 6.46 -6.44
N PRO A 230 -16.21 5.12 -6.37
CA PRO A 230 -15.80 4.26 -7.48
C PRO A 230 -16.43 4.62 -8.84
N ASP A 231 -17.69 5.07 -8.83
CA ASP A 231 -18.41 5.50 -10.04
C ASP A 231 -18.10 6.94 -10.46
N SER A 232 -17.71 7.79 -9.51
CA SER A 232 -17.36 9.20 -9.75
C SER A 232 -16.05 9.55 -9.01
N PRO A 233 -14.88 9.16 -9.54
CA PRO A 233 -13.59 9.35 -8.87
C PRO A 233 -13.06 10.78 -9.03
N PHE A 234 -13.85 11.77 -8.61
CA PHE A 234 -13.53 13.18 -8.79
C PHE A 234 -12.41 13.63 -7.82
N LEU A 235 -11.39 14.31 -8.37
CA LEU A 235 -10.27 14.86 -7.63
C LEU A 235 -10.16 16.37 -7.89
N TYR A 236 -9.96 17.14 -6.82
CA TYR A 236 -9.61 18.55 -6.88
C TYR A 236 -8.10 18.72 -6.93
N ASP A 237 -7.61 19.67 -7.72
CA ASP A 237 -6.20 20.03 -7.74
C ASP A 237 -5.87 20.98 -6.59
N LEU A 238 -4.76 20.74 -5.90
CA LEU A 238 -4.24 21.57 -4.83
C LEU A 238 -2.96 22.27 -5.26
N LYS A 239 -2.88 23.56 -4.94
CA LYS A 239 -1.64 24.33 -4.99
C LYS A 239 -1.35 24.89 -3.60
N VAL A 240 -0.23 24.48 -3.00
CA VAL A 240 0.16 24.86 -1.64
C VAL A 240 1.44 25.69 -1.71
N THR A 241 1.41 26.89 -1.13
CA THR A 241 2.51 27.87 -1.21
C THR A 241 2.94 28.28 0.18
N LEU A 242 4.25 28.24 0.46
CA LEU A 242 4.86 28.69 1.71
C LEU A 242 5.45 30.08 1.51
N TYR A 243 5.13 30.99 2.42
CA TYR A 243 5.61 32.37 2.41
C TYR A 243 6.42 32.67 3.67
N GLN A 244 7.57 33.32 3.47
CA GLN A 244 8.41 33.84 4.54
C GLN A 244 8.64 35.35 4.31
N GLY A 245 8.31 36.17 5.31
CA GLY A 245 8.39 37.63 5.20
C GLY A 245 7.62 38.21 4.00
N GLY A 246 6.49 37.58 3.64
CA GLY A 246 5.64 37.97 2.49
C GLY A 246 6.14 37.51 1.12
N LYS A 247 7.24 36.76 1.03
CA LYS A 247 7.77 36.21 -0.23
C LYS A 247 7.49 34.71 -0.30
N ALA A 248 7.02 34.23 -1.45
CA ALA A 248 6.89 32.79 -1.68
C ALA A 248 8.28 32.15 -1.73
N VAL A 249 8.52 31.16 -0.87
CA VAL A 249 9.82 30.47 -0.75
C VAL A 249 9.77 29.01 -1.19
N ASP A 250 8.60 28.39 -1.13
CA ASP A 250 8.38 27.03 -1.60
C ASP A 250 6.94 26.85 -2.12
N GLN A 251 6.75 25.93 -3.05
CA GLN A 251 5.45 25.62 -3.63
C GLN A 251 5.41 24.15 -4.05
N VAL A 252 4.31 23.49 -3.74
CA VAL A 252 4.03 22.11 -4.15
C VAL A 252 2.63 21.99 -4.71
N THR A 253 2.41 20.99 -5.55
CA THR A 253 1.08 20.57 -5.99
C THR A 253 0.67 19.27 -5.31
N SER A 254 -0.63 19.03 -5.22
CA SER A 254 -1.21 17.76 -4.79
C SER A 254 -2.62 17.67 -5.35
N TYR A 255 -3.36 16.64 -4.96
CA TYR A 255 -4.79 16.55 -5.19
C TYR A 255 -5.51 16.19 -3.89
N ALA A 256 -6.84 16.35 -3.88
CA ALA A 256 -7.72 15.96 -2.79
C ALA A 256 -9.05 15.43 -3.32
N ALA A 257 -9.77 14.68 -2.49
CA ALA A 257 -11.11 14.22 -2.77
C ALA A 257 -12.03 14.53 -1.60
N MET A 258 -13.25 14.99 -1.89
CA MET A 258 -14.30 15.07 -0.88
C MET A 258 -14.96 13.71 -0.74
N ARG A 259 -14.72 13.00 0.37
CA ARG A 259 -15.29 11.68 0.64
C ARG A 259 -15.29 11.34 2.12
N LYS A 260 -16.19 10.44 2.53
CA LYS A 260 -16.26 9.92 3.90
C LYS A 260 -16.44 8.41 3.91
N PHE A 261 -15.54 7.69 4.57
CA PHE A 261 -15.73 6.29 4.92
C PHE A 261 -16.22 6.19 6.35
N SER A 262 -17.29 5.44 6.59
CA SER A 262 -17.86 5.27 7.92
C SER A 262 -18.62 3.95 8.03
N THR A 263 -19.22 3.69 9.19
CA THR A 263 -20.23 2.66 9.36
C THR A 263 -21.57 3.32 9.70
N GLY A 264 -22.66 2.66 9.37
CA GLY A 264 -24.02 3.11 9.66
C GLY A 264 -24.99 1.94 9.66
N ARG A 265 -26.19 2.13 10.22
CA ARG A 265 -27.24 1.10 10.13
C ARG A 265 -28.08 1.33 8.89
N ASP A 266 -28.36 0.26 8.15
CA ASP A 266 -29.34 0.29 7.06
C ASP A 266 -30.79 0.28 7.59
N LYS A 267 -31.77 0.30 6.67
CA LYS A 267 -33.20 0.26 6.98
C LYS A 267 -33.65 -1.01 7.73
N HIS A 268 -32.85 -2.07 7.72
CA HIS A 268 -33.09 -3.32 8.43
C HIS A 268 -32.34 -3.41 9.77
N GLY A 269 -31.61 -2.34 10.14
CA GLY A 269 -30.84 -2.25 11.37
C GLY A 269 -29.50 -2.97 11.32
N ILE A 270 -29.04 -3.45 10.15
CA ILE A 270 -27.74 -4.10 9.98
C ILE A 270 -26.66 -3.01 9.88
N VAL A 271 -25.54 -3.19 10.58
CA VAL A 271 -24.39 -2.28 10.47
C VAL A 271 -23.68 -2.54 9.14
N ARG A 272 -23.65 -1.53 8.27
CA ARG A 272 -23.02 -1.54 6.94
C ARG A 272 -21.79 -0.65 6.91
N LEU A 273 -20.89 -0.95 5.97
CA LEU A 273 -19.87 0.01 5.53
C LEU A 273 -20.55 1.08 4.66
N HIS A 274 -20.22 2.33 4.91
CA HIS A 274 -20.76 3.47 4.19
C HIS A 274 -19.66 4.21 3.42
N LEU A 275 -20.03 4.72 2.25
CA LEU A 275 -19.29 5.74 1.52
C LEU A 275 -20.21 6.94 1.34
N ASN A 276 -19.73 8.12 1.74
CA ASN A 276 -20.47 9.38 1.61
C ASN A 276 -21.84 9.36 2.29
N ASN A 277 -21.89 8.77 3.49
CA ASN A 277 -23.08 8.55 4.32
C ASN A 277 -24.08 7.50 3.80
N GLU A 278 -23.86 6.89 2.64
CA GLU A 278 -24.71 5.84 2.07
C GLU A 278 -24.08 4.46 2.20
N PRO A 279 -24.86 3.38 2.39
CA PRO A 279 -24.32 2.03 2.42
C PRO A 279 -23.71 1.65 1.06
N LEU A 280 -22.54 1.02 1.08
CA LEU A 280 -21.87 0.53 -0.12
C LEU A 280 -21.29 -0.85 0.16
N PHE A 281 -21.66 -1.83 -0.67
CA PHE A 281 -21.03 -3.14 -0.59
C PHE A 281 -19.66 -3.09 -1.26
N GLN A 282 -18.61 -3.18 -0.45
CA GLN A 282 -17.23 -3.13 -0.96
C GLN A 282 -16.81 -4.54 -1.40
N PHE A 283 -16.55 -4.72 -2.69
CA PHE A 283 -16.23 -6.01 -3.26
C PHE A 283 -15.01 -5.92 -4.17
N GLY A 284 -14.06 -6.82 -3.93
CA GLY A 284 -12.75 -6.74 -4.55
C GLY A 284 -11.96 -8.04 -4.48
N PRO A 285 -10.88 -8.15 -5.26
CA PRO A 285 -9.95 -9.24 -5.11
C PRO A 285 -8.96 -9.01 -3.96
N LEU A 286 -8.43 -10.11 -3.43
CA LEU A 286 -7.21 -10.12 -2.63
C LEU A 286 -6.01 -9.93 -3.57
N ASP A 287 -5.30 -8.82 -3.46
CA ASP A 287 -4.16 -8.52 -4.33
C ASP A 287 -2.85 -8.69 -3.57
N GLN A 288 -2.12 -9.76 -3.91
CA GLN A 288 -0.80 -10.07 -3.35
C GLN A 288 0.27 -9.06 -3.81
N GLY A 289 0.10 -8.43 -4.98
CA GLY A 289 1.10 -7.50 -5.55
C GLY A 289 2.40 -8.15 -6.00
N TRP A 290 2.37 -9.40 -6.48
CA TRP A 290 3.55 -10.12 -6.99
C TRP A 290 3.61 -10.13 -8.51
N TRP A 291 4.84 -10.08 -9.03
CA TRP A 291 5.19 -10.10 -10.44
C TRP A 291 6.19 -11.23 -10.69
N PRO A 292 6.00 -12.04 -11.75
CA PRO A 292 6.84 -13.23 -12.00
C PRO A 292 8.32 -12.89 -12.24
N ASP A 293 8.60 -11.71 -12.77
CA ASP A 293 9.91 -11.24 -13.17
C ASP A 293 10.47 -10.16 -12.22
N GLY A 294 9.59 -9.34 -11.62
CA GLY A 294 9.95 -8.25 -10.71
C GLY A 294 9.68 -8.49 -9.22
N LEU A 295 9.06 -9.61 -8.85
CA LEU A 295 8.59 -9.94 -7.50
C LEU A 295 7.69 -8.83 -6.93
N TYR A 296 8.22 -7.93 -6.10
CA TYR A 296 7.45 -6.80 -5.55
C TYR A 296 7.27 -5.63 -6.51
N THR A 297 8.10 -5.52 -7.54
CA THR A 297 8.16 -4.33 -8.38
C THR A 297 7.50 -4.64 -9.72
N ALA A 298 6.46 -3.90 -10.08
CA ALA A 298 5.85 -4.00 -11.40
C ALA A 298 6.88 -3.67 -12.49
N PRO A 299 6.85 -4.37 -13.65
CA PRO A 299 7.83 -4.16 -14.72
C PRO A 299 7.70 -2.76 -15.37
N SER A 300 6.53 -2.15 -15.33
CA SER A 300 6.29 -0.78 -15.80
C SER A 300 5.07 -0.15 -15.11
N ASP A 301 4.87 1.16 -15.30
CA ASP A 301 3.66 1.83 -14.82
C ASP A 301 2.41 1.34 -15.54
N GLU A 302 2.51 1.01 -16.84
CA GLU A 302 1.39 0.45 -17.60
C GLU A 302 0.96 -0.90 -17.05
N ALA A 303 1.91 -1.74 -16.61
CA ALA A 303 1.60 -3.00 -15.96
C ALA A 303 0.90 -2.79 -14.62
N LEU A 304 1.39 -1.86 -13.81
CA LEU A 304 0.77 -1.46 -12.54
C LEU A 304 -0.67 -0.96 -12.73
N VAL A 305 -0.89 -0.14 -13.77
CA VAL A 305 -2.23 0.37 -14.14
C VAL A 305 -3.13 -0.71 -14.70
N TYR A 306 -2.57 -1.69 -15.42
CA TYR A 306 -3.32 -2.79 -16.02
C TYR A 306 -4.07 -3.60 -14.96
N ASP A 307 -3.42 -4.01 -13.85
CA ASP A 307 -4.08 -4.79 -12.80
C ASP A 307 -5.23 -4.01 -12.13
N ILE A 308 -5.07 -2.70 -11.90
CA ILE A 308 -6.13 -1.83 -11.33
C ILE A 308 -7.30 -1.69 -12.32
N ARG A 309 -7.01 -1.41 -13.60
CA ARG A 309 -8.07 -1.29 -14.63
C ARG A 309 -8.81 -2.60 -14.82
N LYS A 310 -8.08 -3.72 -14.87
CA LYS A 310 -8.68 -5.04 -15.04
C LYS A 310 -9.60 -5.39 -13.86
N THR A 311 -9.22 -5.01 -12.64
CA THR A 311 -10.09 -5.13 -11.47
C THR A 311 -11.42 -4.38 -11.69
N LYS A 312 -11.36 -3.13 -12.18
CA LYS A 312 -12.56 -2.35 -12.51
C LYS A 312 -13.37 -2.96 -13.65
N ASP A 313 -12.71 -3.43 -14.72
CA ASP A 313 -13.37 -4.06 -15.87
C ASP A 313 -14.14 -5.33 -15.47
N LEU A 314 -13.66 -6.06 -14.46
CA LEU A 314 -14.32 -7.22 -13.86
C LEU A 314 -15.48 -6.85 -12.91
N GLY A 315 -15.87 -5.58 -12.80
CA GLY A 315 -17.02 -5.12 -11.99
C GLY A 315 -16.74 -4.95 -10.50
N PHE A 316 -15.48 -5.03 -10.07
CA PHE A 316 -15.09 -4.76 -8.67
C PHE A 316 -14.98 -3.26 -8.40
N ASN A 317 -15.23 -2.86 -7.16
CA ASN A 317 -15.11 -1.48 -6.69
C ASN A 317 -13.99 -1.29 -5.63
N MET A 318 -13.34 -2.38 -5.22
CA MET A 318 -12.35 -2.41 -4.15
C MET A 318 -11.17 -3.33 -4.51
N ILE A 319 -9.99 -3.07 -3.94
CA ILE A 319 -8.85 -3.99 -3.87
C ILE A 319 -8.41 -4.07 -2.41
N ARG A 320 -8.23 -5.29 -1.89
CA ARG A 320 -7.52 -5.48 -0.62
C ARG A 320 -6.06 -5.75 -0.90
N LYS A 321 -5.21 -4.78 -0.59
CA LYS A 321 -3.76 -4.90 -0.77
C LYS A 321 -3.20 -5.71 0.40
N HIS A 322 -2.87 -6.97 0.12
CA HIS A 322 -2.59 -7.97 1.13
C HIS A 322 -1.16 -7.88 1.64
N ILE A 323 -1.00 -7.58 2.93
CA ILE A 323 0.25 -7.51 3.72
C ILE A 323 1.45 -6.89 2.97
N LYS A 324 1.20 -5.88 2.15
CA LYS A 324 2.18 -5.16 1.32
C LYS A 324 1.75 -3.69 1.22
N VAL A 325 2.71 -2.79 1.01
CA VAL A 325 2.44 -1.37 0.68
C VAL A 325 3.01 -1.10 -0.70
N GLU A 326 2.20 -0.63 -1.65
CA GLU A 326 2.65 -0.38 -3.02
C GLU A 326 3.41 0.97 -3.14
N PRO A 327 4.09 1.24 -4.27
CA PRO A 327 4.57 2.59 -4.54
C PRO A 327 3.43 3.61 -4.58
N ALA A 328 3.71 4.86 -4.20
CA ALA A 328 2.77 5.99 -4.25
C ALA A 328 1.95 6.11 -5.57
N ARG A 329 2.56 5.73 -6.70
CA ARG A 329 1.91 5.70 -8.01
C ARG A 329 0.70 4.77 -8.06
N TRP A 330 0.75 3.62 -7.38
CA TRP A 330 -0.37 2.68 -7.32
C TRP A 330 -1.60 3.30 -6.68
N TYR A 331 -1.46 3.91 -5.51
CA TYR A 331 -2.56 4.61 -4.84
C TYR A 331 -3.08 5.79 -5.67
N THR A 332 -2.19 6.54 -6.32
CA THR A 332 -2.58 7.63 -7.24
C THR A 332 -3.45 7.11 -8.39
N TRP A 333 -3.15 5.92 -8.92
CA TRP A 333 -3.97 5.29 -9.94
C TRP A 333 -5.28 4.75 -9.39
N CYS A 334 -5.31 4.17 -8.19
CA CYS A 334 -6.55 3.79 -7.52
C CYS A 334 -7.48 5.00 -7.29
N ASP A 335 -6.92 6.15 -6.89
CA ASP A 335 -7.67 7.40 -6.72
C ASP A 335 -8.30 7.87 -8.04
N LYS A 336 -7.51 7.89 -9.12
CA LYS A 336 -7.94 8.35 -10.45
C LYS A 336 -8.94 7.40 -11.11
N LEU A 337 -8.75 6.10 -10.91
CA LEU A 337 -9.59 5.06 -11.52
C LEU A 337 -10.83 4.76 -10.68
N GLY A 338 -10.91 5.23 -9.43
CA GLY A 338 -12.07 4.98 -8.57
C GLY A 338 -12.09 3.55 -8.07
N ILE A 339 -11.05 3.13 -7.36
CA ILE A 339 -10.98 1.85 -6.66
C ILE A 339 -10.76 2.11 -5.17
N ILE A 340 -11.58 1.54 -4.31
CA ILE A 340 -11.40 1.58 -2.86
C ILE A 340 -10.24 0.64 -2.49
N VAL A 341 -9.42 1.01 -1.53
CA VAL A 341 -8.30 0.20 -1.06
C VAL A 341 -8.50 -0.15 0.40
N TRP A 342 -8.42 -1.44 0.71
CA TRP A 342 -8.16 -1.90 2.07
C TRP A 342 -6.64 -2.10 2.20
N GLN A 343 -6.03 -1.38 3.13
CA GLN A 343 -4.59 -1.40 3.29
C GLN A 343 -4.21 -2.25 4.50
N ASP A 344 -3.57 -3.38 4.22
CA ASP A 344 -3.01 -4.25 5.25
C ASP A 344 -1.63 -3.78 5.71
N MET A 345 -1.33 -4.04 6.98
CA MET A 345 0.01 -3.98 7.53
C MET A 345 0.80 -5.24 7.12
N PRO A 346 2.03 -5.12 6.57
CA PRO A 346 2.96 -6.24 6.50
C PRO A 346 3.15 -6.91 7.86
N SER A 347 3.14 -8.24 7.88
CA SER A 347 3.16 -9.02 9.13
C SER A 347 4.60 -9.32 9.56
N GLY A 348 4.91 -9.21 10.85
CA GLY A 348 6.26 -9.53 11.37
C GLY A 348 6.20 -10.47 12.56
N ASP A 349 7.36 -10.99 12.96
CA ASP A 349 7.51 -11.94 14.07
C ASP A 349 6.81 -13.29 13.81
N ARG A 350 6.75 -14.13 14.84
CA ARG A 350 6.10 -15.44 14.81
C ARG A 350 4.58 -15.32 14.80
N ASN A 351 3.91 -16.39 14.43
CA ASN A 351 2.45 -16.45 14.49
C ASN A 351 2.02 -17.19 15.77
N PRO A 352 0.99 -16.70 16.50
CA PRO A 352 0.26 -17.54 17.42
C PRO A 352 -0.53 -18.62 16.66
N GLU A 353 -1.17 -19.54 17.40
CA GLU A 353 -2.12 -20.46 16.80
C GLU A 353 -3.29 -19.67 16.20
N TRP A 354 -3.65 -19.99 14.96
CA TRP A 354 -4.79 -19.39 14.29
C TRP A 354 -6.09 -20.15 14.62
N GLN A 355 -7.09 -19.40 15.08
CA GLN A 355 -8.38 -19.93 15.52
C GLN A 355 -9.52 -19.24 14.79
N ASN A 356 -9.83 -19.73 13.58
CA ASN A 356 -10.85 -19.12 12.72
C ASN A 356 -12.31 -19.44 13.11
N ARG A 357 -12.53 -20.42 14.00
CA ARG A 357 -13.87 -20.86 14.44
C ARG A 357 -14.06 -20.86 15.96
N LYS A 358 -13.00 -20.57 16.72
CA LYS A 358 -13.05 -20.42 18.18
C LYS A 358 -12.73 -18.97 18.50
N TYR A 359 -13.69 -18.31 19.14
CA TYR A 359 -13.71 -16.88 19.31
C TYR A 359 -13.47 -16.55 20.78
N PHE A 360 -12.69 -15.49 21.04
CA PHE A 360 -12.39 -14.94 22.37
C PHE A 360 -11.52 -15.82 23.29
N ASP A 361 -11.13 -17.01 22.88
CA ASP A 361 -10.28 -17.96 23.63
C ASP A 361 -8.82 -18.04 23.11
N GLY A 362 -8.54 -17.38 21.99
CA GLY A 362 -7.22 -17.34 21.37
C GLY A 362 -6.18 -16.61 22.22
N THR A 363 -5.00 -17.23 22.35
CA THR A 363 -3.82 -16.56 22.92
C THR A 363 -3.07 -15.84 21.81
N GLU A 364 -2.94 -14.52 21.92
CA GLU A 364 -2.09 -13.75 21.02
C GLU A 364 -0.60 -13.93 21.33
N LEU A 365 0.25 -13.55 20.39
CA LEU A 365 1.68 -13.58 20.59
C LEU A 365 2.10 -12.56 21.67
N LYS A 366 2.97 -13.00 22.59
CA LYS A 366 3.74 -12.10 23.44
C LYS A 366 5.01 -11.69 22.71
N ARG A 367 4.99 -10.53 22.07
CA ARG A 367 6.15 -9.92 21.40
C ARG A 367 7.16 -9.39 22.42
N SER A 368 8.43 -9.30 22.01
CA SER A 368 9.42 -8.50 22.75
C SER A 368 9.11 -7.01 22.60
N ALA A 369 9.70 -6.18 23.47
CA ALA A 369 9.53 -4.73 23.41
C ALA A 369 10.05 -4.16 22.08
N GLU A 370 11.14 -4.72 21.54
CA GLU A 370 11.74 -4.32 20.27
C GLU A 370 10.85 -4.67 19.08
N SER A 371 10.27 -5.88 19.07
CA SER A 371 9.33 -6.32 18.02
C SER A 371 8.05 -5.47 18.01
N GLU A 372 7.48 -5.19 19.19
CA GLU A 372 6.31 -4.31 19.32
C GLU A 372 6.64 -2.88 18.86
N ALA A 373 7.78 -2.32 19.28
CA ALA A 373 8.20 -0.98 18.87
C ALA A 373 8.44 -0.90 17.36
N CYS A 374 9.03 -1.93 16.76
CA CYS A 374 9.23 -2.04 15.31
C CYS A 374 7.91 -2.01 14.56
N TYR A 375 6.96 -2.86 14.95
CA TYR A 375 5.63 -2.91 14.35
C TYR A 375 4.91 -1.55 14.46
N ARG A 376 4.91 -0.93 15.65
CA ARG A 376 4.24 0.36 15.87
C ARG A 376 4.89 1.48 15.08
N LYS A 377 6.22 1.50 14.97
CA LYS A 377 6.94 2.46 14.13
C LYS A 377 6.51 2.32 12.68
N GLU A 378 6.62 1.13 12.10
CA GLU A 378 6.35 0.93 10.68
C GLU A 378 4.86 1.09 10.35
N TRP A 379 3.94 0.63 11.20
CA TRP A 379 2.51 0.84 10.97
C TRP A 379 2.13 2.32 11.01
N LYS A 380 2.74 3.10 11.91
CA LYS A 380 2.57 4.55 11.94
C LYS A 380 3.09 5.19 10.65
N GLU A 381 4.29 4.82 10.22
CA GLU A 381 4.91 5.35 8.99
C GLU A 381 4.08 5.04 7.75
N ILE A 382 3.46 3.86 7.68
CA ILE A 382 2.53 3.48 6.61
C ILE A 382 1.28 4.37 6.66
N MET A 383 0.64 4.52 7.83
CA MET A 383 -0.52 5.41 7.96
C MET A 383 -0.17 6.86 7.61
N ASP A 384 1.03 7.33 7.95
CA ASP A 384 1.48 8.70 7.67
C ASP A 384 1.68 8.96 6.18
N CYS A 385 2.43 8.08 5.49
CA CYS A 385 2.72 8.28 4.07
C CYS A 385 1.48 8.04 3.21
N LEU A 386 0.53 7.24 3.70
CA LEU A 386 -0.69 6.90 2.99
C LEU A 386 -1.93 7.72 3.38
N TYR A 387 -1.86 8.54 4.42
CA TYR A 387 -3.00 9.23 5.02
C TYR A 387 -3.86 9.99 4.00
N SER A 388 -3.19 10.68 3.08
CA SER A 388 -3.80 11.64 2.16
C SER A 388 -4.33 11.01 0.87
N TYR A 389 -4.22 9.68 0.66
CA TYR A 389 -4.80 9.01 -0.51
C TYR A 389 -6.31 8.76 -0.29
N PRO A 390 -7.18 9.37 -1.13
CA PRO A 390 -8.63 9.19 -1.09
C PRO A 390 -9.10 7.75 -1.11
N CYS A 391 -8.45 6.89 -1.90
CA CYS A 391 -8.87 5.52 -2.19
C CYS A 391 -8.88 4.63 -0.95
N ILE A 392 -8.00 4.90 0.02
CA ILE A 392 -7.88 4.05 1.21
C ILE A 392 -9.15 4.19 2.04
N GLY A 393 -9.89 3.10 2.14
CA GLY A 393 -11.16 3.02 2.85
C GLY A 393 -11.05 2.36 4.22
N VAL A 394 -10.13 1.40 4.39
CA VAL A 394 -10.01 0.61 5.62
C VAL A 394 -8.54 0.37 5.97
N TRP A 395 -8.23 0.46 7.27
CA TRP A 395 -6.95 0.04 7.83
C TRP A 395 -7.07 -1.37 8.41
N VAL A 396 -6.14 -2.26 8.05
CA VAL A 396 -6.12 -3.67 8.49
C VAL A 396 -4.79 -3.97 9.20
N PRO A 397 -4.71 -3.86 10.54
CA PRO A 397 -3.45 -4.06 11.26
C PRO A 397 -2.96 -5.51 11.27
N PHE A 398 -3.87 -6.49 11.19
CA PHE A 398 -3.52 -7.92 11.20
C PHE A 398 -4.33 -8.71 10.18
N ASN A 399 -3.70 -9.74 9.62
CA ASN A 399 -4.35 -10.75 8.79
C ASN A 399 -4.21 -12.14 9.41
N GLU A 400 -5.30 -12.89 9.45
CA GLU A 400 -5.43 -14.17 10.14
C GLU A 400 -4.81 -14.06 11.54
N ALA A 401 -3.84 -14.89 11.89
CA ALA A 401 -3.09 -14.73 13.13
C ALA A 401 -1.71 -14.09 12.93
N TRP A 402 -1.35 -13.64 11.72
CA TRP A 402 0.04 -13.39 11.38
C TRP A 402 0.64 -12.23 12.17
N GLY A 403 1.64 -12.56 13.00
CA GLY A 403 2.22 -11.64 13.96
C GLY A 403 1.25 -11.07 15.01
N GLN A 404 0.01 -11.56 15.11
CA GLN A 404 -1.05 -10.91 15.87
C GLN A 404 -0.71 -10.76 17.36
N PHE A 405 -0.87 -9.55 17.90
CA PHE A 405 -0.58 -9.21 19.30
C PHE A 405 -1.40 -7.99 19.75
N LYS A 406 -1.85 -8.00 21.02
CA LYS A 406 -2.56 -6.88 21.66
C LYS A 406 -3.64 -6.26 20.75
N THR A 407 -4.42 -7.10 20.06
CA THR A 407 -5.31 -6.65 18.97
C THR A 407 -6.23 -5.50 19.37
N PRO A 408 -6.91 -5.51 20.55
CA PRO A 408 -7.73 -4.38 20.97
C PRO A 408 -6.95 -3.06 21.10
N GLU A 409 -5.74 -3.11 21.64
CA GLU A 409 -4.87 -1.93 21.83
C GLU A 409 -4.38 -1.37 20.49
N ILE A 410 -4.01 -2.25 19.56
CA ILE A 410 -3.55 -1.86 18.22
C ILE A 410 -4.71 -1.30 17.38
N ALA A 411 -5.89 -1.91 17.44
CA ALA A 411 -7.08 -1.43 16.75
C ALA A 411 -7.51 -0.05 17.27
N GLU A 412 -7.56 0.14 18.60
CA GLU A 412 -7.88 1.44 19.21
C GLU A 412 -6.81 2.49 18.88
N TRP A 413 -5.53 2.12 18.93
CA TRP A 413 -4.44 3.03 18.54
C TRP A 413 -4.54 3.45 17.08
N THR A 414 -4.79 2.50 16.17
CA THR A 414 -5.00 2.77 14.73
C THR A 414 -6.17 3.74 14.54
N LYS A 415 -7.32 3.49 15.19
CA LYS A 415 -8.51 4.35 15.09
C LYS A 415 -8.28 5.76 15.64
N ARG A 416 -7.55 5.89 16.75
CA ARG A 416 -7.19 7.20 17.32
C ARG A 416 -6.21 7.96 16.44
N TYR A 417 -5.31 7.25 15.76
CA TYR A 417 -4.31 7.86 14.88
C TYR A 417 -4.94 8.41 13.59
N ASP A 418 -5.83 7.63 12.98
CA ASP A 418 -6.66 8.05 11.86
C ASP A 418 -8.15 7.73 12.11
N PRO A 419 -8.93 8.70 12.62
CA PRO A 419 -10.35 8.50 12.86
C PRO A 419 -11.20 8.54 11.60
N THR A 420 -10.62 8.89 10.43
CA THR A 420 -11.36 9.14 9.18
C THR A 420 -11.74 7.87 8.42
N ARG A 421 -11.28 6.70 8.90
CA ARG A 421 -11.45 5.40 8.25
C ARG A 421 -11.89 4.33 9.27
N PRO A 422 -12.69 3.34 8.86
CA PRO A 422 -12.90 2.13 9.63
C PRO A 422 -11.62 1.31 9.84
N VAL A 423 -11.57 0.57 10.96
CA VAL A 423 -10.49 -0.36 11.29
C VAL A 423 -11.01 -1.80 11.28
N ASN A 424 -10.41 -2.65 10.45
CA ASN A 424 -10.55 -4.11 10.52
C ASN A 424 -9.46 -4.67 11.43
N PRO A 425 -9.76 -5.03 12.68
CA PRO A 425 -8.74 -5.25 13.70
C PRO A 425 -7.84 -6.46 13.43
N ALA A 426 -8.41 -7.54 12.89
CA ALA A 426 -7.72 -8.79 12.57
C ALA A 426 -8.53 -9.56 11.53
N SER A 427 -8.22 -9.34 10.25
CA SER A 427 -8.96 -9.93 9.13
C SER A 427 -8.93 -11.45 9.19
N GLY A 428 -10.07 -12.12 9.39
CA GLY A 428 -10.13 -13.58 9.55
C GLY A 428 -9.36 -14.15 10.74
N GLY A 429 -8.89 -13.29 11.65
CA GLY A 429 -7.92 -13.62 12.69
C GLY A 429 -8.47 -14.15 13.99
N ASN A 430 -7.59 -14.23 15.00
CA ASN A 430 -8.05 -14.50 16.36
C ASN A 430 -8.90 -13.32 16.81
N HIS A 431 -10.15 -13.59 17.11
CA HIS A 431 -11.13 -12.54 17.15
C HIS A 431 -11.32 -11.93 18.55
N TYR A 432 -11.43 -10.60 18.58
CA TYR A 432 -11.76 -9.81 19.75
C TYR A 432 -12.84 -8.78 19.39
N THR A 433 -13.71 -8.44 20.35
CA THR A 433 -14.75 -7.40 20.20
C THR A 433 -14.15 -6.00 20.24
N CYS A 434 -13.46 -5.61 19.17
CA CYS A 434 -12.82 -4.32 18.99
C CYS A 434 -12.85 -3.89 17.52
N GLY A 435 -12.38 -2.68 17.20
CA GLY A 435 -12.43 -2.13 15.84
C GLY A 435 -13.86 -1.93 15.33
N ASP A 436 -13.97 -1.64 14.03
CA ASP A 436 -15.24 -1.31 13.37
C ASP A 436 -15.84 -2.51 12.60
N ILE A 437 -15.03 -3.55 12.36
CA ILE A 437 -15.35 -4.68 11.48
C ILE A 437 -15.16 -6.03 12.19
N LEU A 438 -16.11 -6.94 12.00
CA LEU A 438 -15.95 -8.38 12.19
C LEU A 438 -15.65 -9.00 10.83
N ASP A 439 -14.52 -9.68 10.71
CA ASP A 439 -14.06 -10.27 9.45
C ASP A 439 -13.96 -11.80 9.54
N LEU A 440 -14.57 -12.49 8.59
CA LEU A 440 -14.56 -13.95 8.45
C LEU A 440 -13.76 -14.37 7.23
N HIS A 441 -12.95 -15.42 7.35
CA HIS A 441 -12.33 -16.11 6.21
C HIS A 441 -12.97 -17.49 6.07
N ASN A 442 -13.47 -17.84 4.89
CA ASN A 442 -13.99 -19.18 4.63
C ASN A 442 -13.74 -19.61 3.19
N TYR A 443 -13.09 -20.75 3.04
CA TYR A 443 -12.74 -21.31 1.73
C TYR A 443 -13.41 -22.68 1.52
N PRO A 444 -13.88 -22.99 0.30
CA PRO A 444 -13.91 -22.11 -0.88
C PRO A 444 -15.18 -21.24 -0.97
N ALA A 445 -16.33 -21.74 -0.49
CA ALA A 445 -17.62 -21.07 -0.62
C ALA A 445 -17.82 -19.97 0.46
N PRO A 446 -18.60 -18.91 0.17
CA PRO A 446 -18.90 -17.89 1.17
C PRO A 446 -19.77 -18.48 2.30
N GLU A 447 -19.41 -18.19 3.55
CA GLU A 447 -20.15 -18.65 4.73
C GLU A 447 -20.17 -17.57 5.81
N MET A 448 -21.34 -17.27 6.35
CA MET A 448 -21.50 -16.40 7.53
C MET A 448 -21.78 -17.27 8.76
N TYR A 449 -20.70 -17.68 9.43
CA TYR A 449 -20.76 -18.55 10.61
C TYR A 449 -20.68 -17.78 11.94
N LEU A 450 -20.45 -16.46 11.87
CA LEU A 450 -20.58 -15.53 12.99
C LEU A 450 -21.19 -14.20 12.48
N TYR A 451 -21.91 -13.51 13.36
CA TYR A 451 -22.47 -12.19 13.08
C TYR A 451 -22.33 -11.30 14.31
N ASP A 452 -21.98 -10.03 14.10
CA ASP A 452 -21.94 -9.01 15.14
C ASP A 452 -22.90 -7.87 14.79
N ALA A 453 -23.93 -7.67 15.62
CA ALA A 453 -24.94 -6.63 15.40
C ALA A 453 -24.43 -5.19 15.69
N GLN A 454 -23.21 -5.03 16.22
CA GLN A 454 -22.61 -3.74 16.58
C GLN A 454 -21.50 -3.30 15.62
N ARG A 455 -20.98 -4.20 14.78
CA ARG A 455 -19.89 -3.94 13.83
C ARG A 455 -20.29 -4.38 12.43
N ALA A 456 -19.67 -3.81 11.40
CA ALA A 456 -19.88 -4.30 10.05
C ALA A 456 -19.31 -5.73 9.94
N THR A 457 -20.14 -6.70 9.55
CA THR A 457 -19.68 -8.07 9.32
C THR A 457 -19.24 -8.21 7.87
N VAL A 458 -18.06 -8.78 7.60
CA VAL A 458 -17.48 -8.90 6.26
C VAL A 458 -16.90 -10.30 6.03
N LEU A 459 -16.75 -10.68 4.76
CA LEU A 459 -16.07 -11.91 4.33
C LEU A 459 -14.71 -11.53 3.73
N GLY A 460 -13.69 -11.34 4.57
CA GLY A 460 -12.41 -10.75 4.16
C GLY A 460 -11.50 -11.65 3.35
N GLU A 461 -11.81 -12.95 3.24
CA GLU A 461 -11.26 -13.87 2.23
C GLU A 461 -12.21 -15.05 1.97
N TYR A 462 -12.41 -15.39 0.69
CA TYR A 462 -13.05 -16.63 0.24
C TYR A 462 -12.65 -16.97 -1.21
N GLY A 463 -13.10 -18.10 -1.72
CA GLY A 463 -12.88 -18.49 -3.12
C GLY A 463 -11.70 -19.44 -3.29
N GLY A 464 -10.69 -19.01 -4.04
CA GLY A 464 -9.54 -19.86 -4.35
C GLY A 464 -9.82 -20.91 -5.43
N ILE A 465 -10.66 -20.57 -6.41
CA ILE A 465 -11.03 -21.45 -7.53
C ILE A 465 -9.85 -21.58 -8.50
N GLY A 466 -9.26 -22.76 -8.53
CA GLY A 466 -8.07 -23.08 -9.32
C GLY A 466 -8.38 -23.49 -10.76
N MET A 467 -7.50 -23.10 -11.68
CA MET A 467 -7.45 -23.62 -13.03
C MET A 467 -6.02 -23.55 -13.57
N VAL A 468 -5.51 -24.69 -14.02
CA VAL A 468 -4.18 -24.78 -14.61
C VAL A 468 -4.25 -24.36 -16.08
N VAL A 469 -3.43 -23.38 -16.45
CA VAL A 469 -3.23 -22.97 -17.85
C VAL A 469 -1.84 -23.40 -18.30
N LYS A 470 -1.76 -24.45 -19.12
CA LYS A 470 -0.47 -24.98 -19.60
C LYS A 470 0.32 -23.89 -20.33
N GLY A 471 1.61 -23.78 -20.02
CA GLY A 471 2.51 -22.75 -20.58
C GLY A 471 2.52 -21.42 -19.81
N HIS A 472 1.64 -21.26 -18.81
CA HIS A 472 1.50 -20.03 -18.02
C HIS A 472 1.57 -20.28 -16.50
N ILE A 473 2.27 -21.33 -16.08
CA ILE A 473 2.47 -21.73 -14.69
C ILE A 473 3.92 -21.52 -14.26
N TRP A 474 4.13 -21.09 -13.02
CA TRP A 474 5.46 -20.86 -12.45
C TRP A 474 6.26 -22.16 -12.27
N GLU A 475 5.64 -23.15 -11.62
CA GLU A 475 6.19 -24.49 -11.44
C GLU A 475 5.28 -25.51 -12.15
N PRO A 476 5.76 -26.17 -13.22
CA PRO A 476 4.96 -27.13 -13.98
C PRO A 476 4.42 -28.31 -13.17
N ASP A 477 5.23 -28.81 -12.23
CA ASP A 477 4.98 -30.04 -11.49
C ASP A 477 4.43 -29.81 -10.07
N ARG A 478 4.29 -28.54 -9.64
CA ARG A 478 3.84 -28.18 -8.28
C ARG A 478 2.96 -26.93 -8.33
N ASN A 479 1.64 -27.14 -8.29
CA ASN A 479 0.66 -26.07 -8.25
C ASN A 479 -0.63 -26.51 -7.55
N TRP A 480 -1.38 -25.55 -7.01
CA TRP A 480 -2.61 -25.84 -6.28
C TRP A 480 -3.64 -24.70 -6.33
N GLY A 481 -4.89 -25.07 -6.06
CA GLY A 481 -6.00 -24.16 -5.76
C GLY A 481 -6.92 -24.87 -4.75
N TYR A 482 -7.83 -24.15 -4.10
CA TYR A 482 -8.70 -24.74 -3.07
C TYR A 482 -9.70 -25.73 -3.67
N ILE A 483 -10.13 -25.48 -4.90
CA ILE A 483 -10.80 -26.41 -5.81
C ILE A 483 -10.19 -26.24 -7.21
N GLN A 484 -10.37 -27.20 -8.12
CA GLN A 484 -9.72 -27.15 -9.44
C GLN A 484 -10.66 -27.56 -10.56
N PHE A 485 -10.63 -26.79 -11.66
CA PHE A 485 -11.37 -27.04 -12.89
C PHE A 485 -10.47 -26.97 -14.12
N ASN A 486 -10.96 -27.44 -15.26
CA ASN A 486 -10.15 -27.64 -16.46
C ASN A 486 -10.50 -26.67 -17.61
N SER A 487 -11.50 -25.81 -17.44
CA SER A 487 -11.95 -24.89 -18.48
C SER A 487 -12.42 -23.54 -17.92
N PRO A 488 -12.33 -22.44 -18.71
CA PRO A 488 -12.83 -21.13 -18.29
C PRO A 488 -14.31 -21.16 -17.90
N LYS A 489 -15.12 -21.94 -18.63
CA LYS A 489 -16.55 -22.07 -18.35
C LYS A 489 -16.82 -22.67 -16.97
N GLU A 490 -16.16 -23.78 -16.62
CA GLU A 490 -16.36 -24.45 -15.33
C GLU A 490 -15.94 -23.57 -14.15
N VAL A 491 -14.80 -22.88 -14.27
CA VAL A 491 -14.33 -21.92 -13.25
C VAL A 491 -15.34 -20.78 -13.10
N THR A 492 -15.82 -20.24 -14.22
CA THR A 492 -16.80 -19.14 -14.21
C THR A 492 -18.13 -19.61 -13.62
N ASP A 493 -18.59 -20.82 -13.92
CA ASP A 493 -19.82 -21.38 -13.36
C ASP A 493 -19.73 -21.48 -11.83
N GLU A 494 -18.61 -21.97 -11.29
CA GLU A 494 -18.42 -22.07 -9.84
C GLU A 494 -18.23 -20.69 -9.18
N TYR A 495 -17.55 -19.76 -9.84
CA TYR A 495 -17.44 -18.37 -9.39
C TYR A 495 -18.81 -17.70 -9.28
N VAL A 496 -19.62 -17.76 -10.35
CA VAL A 496 -20.98 -17.21 -10.37
C VAL A 496 -21.85 -17.85 -9.29
N LYS A 497 -21.74 -19.17 -9.10
CA LYS A 497 -22.44 -19.88 -8.02
C LYS A 497 -22.08 -19.35 -6.62
N TYR A 498 -20.81 -19.08 -6.35
CA TYR A 498 -20.40 -18.47 -5.07
C TYR A 498 -20.86 -17.02 -4.94
N ALA A 499 -20.79 -16.25 -6.03
CA ALA A 499 -21.25 -14.88 -6.05
C ALA A 499 -22.78 -14.76 -5.81
N GLU A 500 -23.59 -15.69 -6.35
CA GLU A 500 -25.03 -15.77 -6.05
C GLU A 500 -25.31 -16.17 -4.58
N GLN A 501 -24.50 -17.06 -4.00
CA GLN A 501 -24.58 -17.35 -2.57
C GLN A 501 -24.23 -16.13 -1.72
N LEU A 502 -23.20 -15.39 -2.13
CA LEU A 502 -22.79 -14.16 -1.47
C LEU A 502 -23.94 -13.15 -1.47
N LEU A 503 -24.62 -12.91 -2.59
CA LEU A 503 -25.79 -12.02 -2.67
C LEU A 503 -26.84 -12.34 -1.59
N GLY A 504 -27.19 -13.61 -1.41
CA GLY A 504 -28.11 -14.03 -0.35
C GLY A 504 -27.58 -13.79 1.07
N LEU A 505 -26.26 -13.77 1.27
CA LEU A 505 -25.61 -13.46 2.55
C LEU A 505 -25.47 -11.95 2.80
N ILE A 506 -25.50 -11.11 1.76
CA ILE A 506 -25.53 -9.64 1.90
C ILE A 506 -26.82 -9.21 2.59
N GLU A 507 -27.96 -9.74 2.15
CA GLU A 507 -29.26 -9.50 2.80
C GLU A 507 -29.26 -9.89 4.28
N ARG A 508 -28.48 -10.93 4.62
CA ARG A 508 -28.37 -11.45 6.00
C ARG A 508 -27.41 -10.68 6.89
N GLY A 509 -26.46 -9.92 6.33
CA GLY A 509 -25.55 -9.12 7.14
C GLY A 509 -24.21 -8.70 6.55
N PHE A 510 -23.72 -9.35 5.49
CA PHE A 510 -22.38 -9.04 4.98
C PHE A 510 -22.32 -7.63 4.37
N SER A 511 -21.28 -6.88 4.68
CA SER A 511 -21.09 -5.48 4.25
C SER A 511 -19.94 -5.31 3.26
N ALA A 512 -19.09 -6.31 3.12
CA ALA A 512 -18.03 -6.39 2.13
C ALA A 512 -17.63 -7.85 1.93
N ALA A 513 -16.95 -8.12 0.82
CA ALA A 513 -16.30 -9.40 0.60
C ALA A 513 -15.00 -9.23 -0.20
N VAL A 514 -14.06 -10.16 -0.02
CA VAL A 514 -12.79 -10.19 -0.75
C VAL A 514 -12.60 -11.58 -1.35
N TYR A 515 -12.49 -11.65 -2.67
CA TYR A 515 -12.26 -12.91 -3.38
C TYR A 515 -10.78 -13.15 -3.65
N THR A 516 -10.27 -14.32 -3.30
CA THR A 516 -8.88 -14.73 -3.57
C THR A 516 -8.80 -15.39 -4.96
N GLN A 517 -8.10 -14.83 -5.96
CA GLN A 517 -7.28 -13.60 -5.98
C GLN A 517 -7.14 -12.98 -7.40
N THR A 518 -6.48 -11.81 -7.54
CA THR A 518 -6.33 -11.10 -8.85
C THR A 518 -5.57 -11.93 -9.89
N THR A 519 -4.45 -12.53 -9.49
CA THR A 519 -3.56 -13.30 -10.37
C THR A 519 -3.12 -14.57 -9.69
N ASP A 520 -2.76 -15.58 -10.47
CA ASP A 520 -1.93 -16.67 -9.99
C ASP A 520 -0.64 -16.07 -9.40
N VAL A 521 -0.09 -16.70 -8.36
CA VAL A 521 1.15 -16.27 -7.71
C VAL A 521 2.00 -17.48 -7.39
N GLU A 522 3.16 -17.57 -8.05
CA GLU A 522 4.03 -18.73 -7.99
C GLU A 522 3.25 -20.04 -8.18
N VAL A 523 3.13 -20.88 -7.13
CA VAL A 523 2.47 -22.18 -7.18
C VAL A 523 0.95 -22.12 -6.98
N GLU A 524 0.38 -20.97 -6.64
CA GLU A 524 -1.06 -20.77 -6.51
C GLU A 524 -1.68 -20.44 -7.88
N VAL A 525 -2.60 -21.30 -8.34
CA VAL A 525 -3.23 -21.20 -9.66
C VAL A 525 -4.72 -20.84 -9.58
N ASN A 526 -5.09 -19.99 -8.63
CA ASN A 526 -6.46 -19.60 -8.28
C ASN A 526 -6.82 -18.13 -8.59
N GLY A 527 -6.01 -17.45 -9.41
CA GLY A 527 -6.27 -16.08 -9.85
C GLY A 527 -7.25 -15.94 -11.00
N PHE A 528 -7.81 -14.74 -11.18
CA PHE A 528 -8.56 -14.38 -12.40
C PHE A 528 -7.68 -14.39 -13.65
N MET A 529 -6.39 -14.08 -13.49
CA MET A 529 -5.41 -14.10 -14.55
C MET A 529 -4.23 -15.01 -14.20
N THR A 530 -3.54 -15.51 -15.22
CA THR A 530 -2.25 -16.18 -15.03
C THR A 530 -1.20 -15.23 -14.43
N TYR A 531 -0.13 -15.76 -13.84
CA TYR A 531 0.86 -14.96 -13.10
C TYR A 531 1.58 -13.95 -14.02
N ASP A 532 1.73 -14.27 -15.30
CA ASP A 532 2.26 -13.41 -16.36
C ASP A 532 1.24 -12.45 -16.99
N ARG A 533 0.00 -12.44 -16.48
CA ARG A 533 -1.15 -11.66 -16.97
C ARG A 533 -1.47 -11.91 -18.46
N LYS A 534 -1.03 -13.03 -19.05
CA LYS A 534 -1.28 -13.32 -20.48
C LYS A 534 -2.65 -13.91 -20.76
N VAL A 535 -3.24 -14.62 -19.80
CA VAL A 535 -4.53 -15.29 -19.97
C VAL A 535 -5.47 -14.90 -18.84
N VAL A 536 -6.64 -14.40 -19.21
CA VAL A 536 -7.79 -14.29 -18.30
C VAL A 536 -8.48 -15.66 -18.24
N LYS A 537 -8.68 -16.19 -17.04
CA LYS A 537 -9.10 -17.58 -16.79
C LYS A 537 -10.61 -17.77 -16.69
N MET A 538 -11.37 -16.67 -16.56
CA MET A 538 -12.83 -16.68 -16.45
C MET A 538 -13.46 -15.86 -17.59
N GLU A 539 -14.75 -16.09 -17.85
CA GLU A 539 -15.51 -15.35 -18.86
C GLU A 539 -15.86 -13.96 -18.31
N GLU A 540 -15.12 -12.93 -18.76
CA GLU A 540 -15.15 -11.57 -18.20
C GLU A 540 -16.56 -10.97 -18.10
N ASP A 541 -17.40 -11.13 -19.13
CA ASP A 541 -18.76 -10.55 -19.15
C ASP A 541 -19.63 -11.12 -18.02
N ARG A 542 -19.54 -12.43 -17.76
CA ARG A 542 -20.31 -13.09 -16.69
C ARG A 542 -19.81 -12.70 -15.31
N VAL A 543 -18.50 -12.57 -15.15
CA VAL A 543 -17.87 -12.10 -13.89
C VAL A 543 -18.30 -10.66 -13.62
N ARG A 544 -18.20 -9.78 -14.63
CA ARG A 544 -18.61 -8.38 -14.50
C ARG A 544 -20.08 -8.26 -14.13
N GLU A 545 -20.97 -8.99 -14.82
CA GLU A 545 -22.41 -8.95 -14.56
C GLU A 545 -22.74 -9.26 -13.09
N ILE A 546 -22.17 -10.34 -12.54
CA ILE A 546 -22.46 -10.73 -11.16
C ILE A 546 -21.79 -9.81 -10.14
N ASN A 547 -20.60 -9.27 -10.44
CA ASN A 547 -19.89 -8.35 -9.57
C ASN A 547 -20.58 -6.99 -9.48
N ASP A 548 -21.06 -6.48 -10.62
CA ASP A 548 -21.86 -5.25 -10.66
C ASP A 548 -23.13 -5.40 -9.81
N ARG A 549 -23.81 -6.56 -9.87
CA ARG A 549 -24.96 -6.87 -9.00
C ARG A 549 -24.59 -6.88 -7.52
N ILE A 550 -23.43 -7.44 -7.16
CA ILE A 550 -22.94 -7.46 -5.77
C ILE A 550 -22.64 -6.04 -5.27
N CYS A 551 -21.85 -5.27 -6.02
CA CYS A 551 -21.47 -3.90 -5.65
C CYS A 551 -22.70 -2.99 -5.45
N LYS A 552 -23.74 -3.17 -6.27
CA LYS A 552 -24.99 -2.38 -6.23
C LYS A 552 -26.08 -2.98 -5.36
N SER A 553 -25.82 -4.09 -4.66
CA SER A 553 -26.84 -4.80 -3.87
C SER A 553 -27.41 -4.03 -2.69
N LEU A 554 -26.75 -2.93 -2.28
CA LEU A 554 -27.19 -2.04 -1.21
C LEU A 554 -27.72 -0.69 -1.72
N GLU A 555 -27.77 -0.48 -3.03
CA GLU A 555 -28.46 0.67 -3.63
C GLU A 555 -29.97 0.47 -3.49
N ASP A 556 -30.71 1.54 -3.19
CA ASP A 556 -32.17 1.53 -3.02
C ASP A 556 -32.96 1.47 -4.34
#